data_AF-A0A349GP06-F1
#
_entry.id   AF-A0A349GP06-F1
#
_cell.length_a   1.000
_cell.length_b   1.000
_cell.length_c   1.000
_cell.angle_alpha   90.00
_cell.angle_beta   90.00
_cell.angle_gamma   90.00
#
_symmetry.space_group_name_H-M   'P 1'
#
loop_
_entity.id
_entity.type
_entity.pdbx_description
1 polymer ?
#
loop_
_entity_poly.entity_id
_entity_poly.type
_entity_poly.pdbx_seq_one_letter_code
_entity_poly.pdbx_strand_id
1 'polypeptide(L)' 'MAAFSLMAGTEDITLGDADGSSDITSLDALVVLQSVTGLTELSPEQLKAADVDGDNQVTSNDALKILQYVT' A
#
# COMPACT_ATOMS: atom_id res chain seq x y z
N MET A 1 30.57 -3.38 -22.54
CA MET A 1 30.70 -2.72 -21.22
C MET A 1 29.31 -2.63 -20.61
N ALA A 2 29.15 -2.99 -19.35
CA ALA A 2 27.92 -3.43 -18.70
C ALA A 2 26.81 -2.36 -18.50
N ALA A 3 25.57 -2.88 -18.55
CA ALA A 3 24.39 -2.62 -17.70
C ALA A 3 23.94 -1.18 -17.37
N PHE A 4 22.69 -0.87 -17.76
CA PHE A 4 21.69 -0.42 -16.79
C PHE A 4 20.30 -0.86 -17.25
N SER A 5 19.67 -1.70 -16.43
CA SER A 5 18.33 -2.24 -16.63
C SER A 5 17.32 -1.12 -16.50
N LEU A 6 16.57 -0.81 -17.56
CA LEU A 6 15.39 0.04 -17.48
C LEU A 6 14.20 -0.83 -17.06
N MET A 7 14.15 -1.18 -15.78
CA MET A 7 12.93 -1.68 -15.16
C MET A 7 12.17 -0.46 -14.65
N ALA A 8 11.59 0.31 -15.58
CA ALA A 8 10.56 1.27 -15.24
C ALA A 8 9.28 0.47 -14.97
N GLY A 9 9.20 -0.12 -13.77
CA GLY A 9 7.94 -0.61 -13.23
C GLY A 9 7.06 0.61 -13.04
N THR A 10 6.20 0.91 -14.01
CA THR A 10 4.92 1.52 -13.70
C THR A 10 4.11 0.43 -13.01
N GLU A 11 4.45 0.12 -11.77
CA GLU A 11 3.57 -0.66 -10.92
C GLU A 11 2.31 0.18 -10.81
N ASP A 12 1.24 -0.25 -11.50
CA ASP A 12 -0.04 0.44 -11.44
C ASP A 12 -0.47 0.41 -9.97
N ILE A 13 -0.38 1.58 -9.32
CA ILE A 13 -0.69 1.72 -7.91
C ILE A 13 -2.19 1.46 -7.76
N THR A 14 -2.52 0.31 -7.20
CA THR A 14 -3.90 -0.06 -6.89
C THR A 14 -4.23 0.49 -5.50
N LEU A 15 -5.16 1.44 -5.44
CA LEU A 15 -5.61 1.98 -4.15
C LEU A 15 -6.20 0.87 -3.30
N GLY A 16 -5.69 0.73 -2.07
CA GLY A 16 -6.05 -0.34 -1.14
C GLY A 16 -5.16 -1.58 -1.19
N ASP A 17 -4.24 -1.70 -2.15
CA ASP A 17 -3.24 -2.78 -2.24
C ASP A 17 -1.95 -2.36 -1.53
N ALA A 18 -1.95 -2.47 -0.20
CA ALA A 18 -0.82 -2.04 0.63
C ALA A 18 0.29 -3.08 0.68
N ASP A 19 0.01 -4.36 0.36
CA ASP A 19 1.00 -5.43 0.36
C ASP A 19 1.66 -5.66 -1.01
N GLY A 20 1.10 -5.10 -2.08
CA GLY A 20 1.62 -5.18 -3.45
C GLY A 20 1.25 -6.50 -4.15
N SER A 21 0.19 -7.17 -3.70
CA SER A 21 -0.27 -8.45 -4.25
C SER A 21 -1.21 -8.30 -5.44
N SER A 22 -1.62 -7.07 -5.80
CA SER A 22 -2.65 -6.73 -6.80
C SER A 22 -4.10 -7.09 -6.41
N ASP A 23 -4.30 -7.75 -5.28
CA ASP A 23 -5.62 -8.09 -4.75
C ASP A 23 -5.88 -7.25 -3.50
N ILE A 24 -7.02 -6.56 -3.43
CA ILE A 24 -7.40 -5.82 -2.22
C ILE A 24 -8.06 -6.80 -1.25
N THR A 25 -7.37 -7.08 -0.15
CA THR A 25 -7.78 -8.07 0.86
C THR A 25 -7.70 -7.50 2.29
N SER A 26 -8.10 -8.31 3.27
CA SER A 26 -7.89 -7.94 4.68
C SER A 26 -6.41 -7.92 5.08
N LEU A 27 -5.52 -8.51 4.27
CA LEU A 27 -4.07 -8.49 4.51
C LEU A 27 -3.51 -7.08 4.31
N ASP A 28 -4.00 -6.35 3.31
CA ASP A 28 -3.61 -4.97 3.05
C ASP A 28 -3.91 -4.07 4.24
N ALA A 29 -5.13 -4.19 4.79
CA ALA A 29 -5.48 -3.45 6.00
C ALA A 29 -4.57 -3.80 7.19
N LEU A 30 -4.19 -5.07 7.34
CA LEU A 30 -3.25 -5.48 8.39
C LEU A 30 -1.88 -4.85 8.18
N VAL A 31 -1.38 -4.82 6.94
CA VAL A 31 -0.10 -4.19 6.56
C VAL A 31 -0.13 -2.69 6.87
N VAL A 32 -1.22 -1.99 6.56
CA VAL A 32 -1.41 -0.58 6.93
C VAL A 32 -1.35 -0.39 8.45
N LEU A 33 -2.04 -1.23 9.23
CA LEU A 33 -1.99 -1.15 10.70
C LEU A 33 -0.59 -1.41 11.28
N GLN A 34 0.15 -2.35 10.69
CA GLN A 34 1.54 -2.61 11.06
C GLN A 34 2.44 -1.40 10.74
N SER A 35 2.20 -0.72 9.62
CA SER A 35 2.93 0.49 9.26
C SER A 35 2.65 1.64 10.23
N VAL A 36 1.38 1.89 10.55
CA VAL A 36 0.96 2.94 11.49
C VAL A 36 1.54 2.70 12.90
N THR A 37 1.73 1.44 13.29
CA THR A 37 2.32 1.07 14.59
C THR A 37 3.85 1.03 14.56
N GLY A 38 4.48 1.25 13.41
CA GLY A 38 5.94 1.23 13.24
C GLY A 38 6.55 -0.19 13.24
N LEU A 39 5.73 -1.22 13.01
CA LEU A 39 6.19 -2.61 12.89
C LEU A 39 6.72 -2.95 11.50
N THR A 40 6.23 -2.24 10.47
CA THR A 40 6.58 -2.44 9.07
C THR A 40 6.83 -1.10 8.39
N GLU A 41 7.86 -1.01 7.57
CA GLU A 41 8.06 0.13 6.66
C GLU A 41 7.50 -0.22 5.28
N LEU A 42 6.67 0.68 4.73
CA LEU A 42 6.09 0.54 3.40
C LEU A 42 6.94 1.26 2.36
N SER A 43 6.96 0.72 1.14
CA SER A 43 7.57 1.42 0.01
C SER A 43 6.79 2.69 -0.35
N PRO A 44 7.40 3.65 -1.08
CA PRO A 44 6.68 4.84 -1.55
C PRO A 44 5.41 4.55 -2.36
N GLU A 45 5.40 3.45 -3.10
CA GLU A 45 4.26 2.97 -3.89
C GLU A 45 3.17 2.41 -2.97
N GLN A 46 3.55 1.58 -1.99
CA GLN A 46 2.64 1.02 -0.99
C GLN A 46 2.04 2.10 -0.08
N LEU A 47 2.79 3.16 0.25
CA LEU A 47 2.27 4.32 0.98
C LEU A 47 1.15 5.03 0.19
N LYS A 48 1.31 5.15 -1.13
CA LYS A 48 0.27 5.73 -1.99
C LYS A 48 -0.94 4.81 -2.14
N ALA A 49 -0.72 3.49 -2.17
CA ALA A 49 -1.81 2.52 -2.19
C ALA A 49 -2.56 2.50 -0.84
N ALA A 50 -1.84 2.64 0.27
CA ALA A 50 -2.37 2.65 1.62
C ALA A 50 -3.16 3.93 1.94
N ASP A 51 -2.83 5.09 1.38
CA ASP A 51 -3.59 6.33 1.52
C ASP A 51 -4.85 6.30 0.64
N VAL A 52 -5.89 5.63 1.15
CA VAL A 52 -7.15 5.44 0.41
C VAL A 52 -8.12 6.61 0.58
N ASP A 53 -7.85 7.52 1.51
CA ASP A 53 -8.66 8.71 1.71
C ASP A 53 -8.09 10.00 1.12
N GLY A 54 -6.84 9.96 0.69
CA GLY A 54 -6.17 11.01 -0.08
C GLY A 54 -5.74 12.20 0.77
N ASP A 55 -5.58 12.03 2.08
CA ASP A 55 -5.14 13.09 2.98
C ASP A 55 -3.59 13.21 3.08
N ASN A 56 -2.86 12.36 2.33
CA ASN A 56 -1.40 12.21 2.35
C ASN A 56 -0.83 11.66 3.67
N GLN A 57 -1.66 11.03 4.50
CA GLN A 57 -1.26 10.38 5.74
C GLN A 57 -1.79 8.96 5.77
N VAL A 58 -0.90 7.99 5.94
CA VAL A 58 -1.32 6.60 6.16
C VAL A 58 -1.69 6.43 7.63
N THR A 59 -2.97 6.17 7.90
CA THR A 59 -3.51 6.07 9.26
C THR A 59 -4.35 4.79 9.44
N SER A 60 -4.80 4.55 10.69
CA SER A 60 -5.75 3.45 10.95
C SER A 60 -7.11 3.66 10.29
N ASN A 61 -7.44 4.89 9.85
CA ASN A 61 -8.67 5.17 9.11
C ASN A 61 -8.63 4.52 7.73
N ASP A 62 -7.46 4.55 7.08
CA ASP A 62 -7.24 3.92 5.79
C ASP A 62 -7.37 2.41 5.87
N ALA A 63 -6.72 1.79 6.86
CA ALA A 63 -6.87 0.37 7.14
C ALA A 63 -8.34 -0.02 7.36
N LEU A 64 -9.10 0.80 8.09
CA LEU A 64 -10.53 0.57 8.32
C LEU A 64 -11.33 0.65 7.01
N LYS A 65 -11.02 1.60 6.12
CA LYS A 65 -11.67 1.72 4.81
C LYS A 65 -11.37 0.53 3.90
N ILE A 66 -10.12 0.06 3.89
CA ILE A 66 -9.73 -1.16 3.17
C ILE A 66 -10.54 -2.36 3.70
N LEU A 67 -10.65 -2.52 5.02
CA LEU A 67 -11.49 -3.58 5.61
C LEU A 67 -12.95 -3.46 5.18
N GLN A 68 -13.53 -2.27 5.20
CA GLN A 68 -14.92 -2.06 4.79
C GLN A 68 -15.16 -2.34 3.30
N TYR A 69 -14.15 -2.16 2.46
CA TYR A 69 -14.25 -2.46 1.03
C TYR A 69 -14.30 -3.98 0.75
N VAL A 70 -13.55 -4.77 1.52
CA VAL A 70 -13.42 -6.22 1.30
C VAL A 70 -14.51 -7.05 1.98
N THR A 71 -15.37 -6.44 2.82
CA THR A 71 -16.43 -7.13 3.59
C THR A 71 -17.81 -6.90 2.98
#